data_AF-A0A927XZ56-F1
#
_entry.id   AF-A0A927XZ56-F1
#
_cell.length_a   1.000
_cell.length_b   1.000
_cell.length_c   1.000
_cell.angle_alpha   90.00
_cell.angle_beta   90.00
_cell.angle_gamma   90.00
#
_symmetry.space_group_name_H-M   'P 1'
#
loop_
_entity.id
_entity.type
_entity.pdbx_description
1 polymer ?
#
loop_
_entity_poly.entity_id
_entity_poly.type
_entity_poly.pdbx_seq_one_letter_code
_entity_poly.pdbx_strand_id
1 'polypeptide(L)'
;MRIDKNTVIGIIEFYLSHRQILRREYDYKTQMKTNSPVSVNKLYSPIPLAEVGNILRCIENDISKMSLKRQEYIRMRYQAKCTLDVIRGFLDTKKSTLHRFGEEILIDLAFSVLFDDEARKYLLNTDKSRYFL
;
A
#
# COMPACT_ATOMS: atom_id res chain seq x y z
N MET A 1 -14.99 11.36 -11.87
CA MET A 1 -14.13 11.95 -10.81
C MET A 1 -12.67 11.70 -11.19
N ARG A 2 -11.83 12.73 -11.35
CA ARG A 2 -10.38 12.52 -11.57
C ARG A 2 -9.74 12.33 -10.19
N ILE A 3 -9.22 11.14 -9.91
CA ILE A 3 -8.34 10.96 -8.74
C ILE A 3 -6.96 11.48 -9.13
N ASP A 4 -6.43 12.41 -8.33
CA ASP A 4 -5.09 12.94 -8.54
C ASP A 4 -4.03 11.91 -8.13
N LYS A 5 -2.85 12.00 -8.77
CA LYS A 5 -1.71 11.10 -8.52
C LYS A 5 -1.36 11.01 -7.03
N ASN A 6 -1.40 12.12 -6.30
CA ASN A 6 -0.99 12.15 -4.89
C ASN A 6 -2.00 11.43 -3.99
N THR A 7 -3.30 11.52 -4.31
CA THR A 7 -4.32 10.69 -3.65
C THR A 7 -4.02 9.21 -3.86
N VAL A 8 -3.72 8.77 -5.09
CA VAL A 8 -3.41 7.34 -5.34
C VAL A 8 -2.19 6.91 -4.56
N ILE A 9 -1.11 7.69 -4.61
CA ILE A 9 0.11 7.42 -3.84
C ILE A 9 -0.18 7.32 -2.34
N GLY A 10 -0.98 8.22 -1.79
CA GLY A 10 -1.37 8.18 -0.37
C GLY A 10 -2.14 6.91 -0.01
N ILE A 11 -2.99 6.40 -0.92
CA ILE A 11 -3.66 5.11 -0.74
C ILE A 11 -2.63 3.97 -0.76
N ILE A 12 -1.69 3.95 -1.71
CA ILE A 12 -0.63 2.94 -1.74
C ILE A 12 0.19 2.97 -0.44
N GLU A 13 0.60 4.15 0.02
CA GLU A 13 1.30 4.31 1.30
C GLU A 13 0.49 3.80 2.48
N PHE A 14 -0.83 4.05 2.51
CA PHE A 14 -1.73 3.50 3.51
C PHE A 14 -1.71 1.96 3.50
N TYR A 15 -1.84 1.34 2.32
CA TYR A 15 -1.81 -0.12 2.18
C TYR A 15 -0.47 -0.72 2.59
N LEU A 16 0.65 -0.08 2.23
CA LEU A 16 1.98 -0.52 2.63
C LEU A 16 2.17 -0.42 4.16
N SER A 17 1.74 0.69 4.75
CA SER A 17 1.89 0.97 6.19
C SER A 17 1.04 0.05 7.07
N HIS A 18 -0.13 -0.36 6.58
CA HIS A 18 -1.08 -1.21 7.32
C HIS A 18 -1.14 -2.64 6.79
N ARG A 19 -0.19 -3.03 5.93
CA ARG A 19 -0.20 -4.29 5.19
C ARG A 19 -0.44 -5.52 6.07
N GLN A 20 0.24 -5.61 7.22
CA GLN A 20 0.11 -6.77 8.11
C GLN A 20 -1.30 -6.93 8.68
N ILE A 21 -1.92 -5.83 9.11
CA ILE A 21 -3.28 -5.84 9.68
C ILE A 21 -4.28 -6.15 8.57
N LEU A 22 -4.18 -5.45 7.44
CA LEU A 22 -5.05 -5.66 6.29
C LEU A 22 -5.00 -7.11 5.81
N ARG A 23 -3.81 -7.70 5.71
CA ARG A 23 -3.63 -9.09 5.29
C ARG A 23 -4.23 -10.07 6.29
N ARG A 24 -3.94 -9.90 7.58
CA ARG A 24 -4.48 -10.76 8.64
C ARG A 24 -6.01 -10.75 8.67
N GLU A 25 -6.61 -9.56 8.59
CA GLU A 25 -8.06 -9.41 8.58
C GLU A 25 -8.69 -9.99 7.31
N TYR A 26 -8.06 -9.78 6.15
CA TYR A 26 -8.50 -10.36 4.89
C TYR A 26 -8.50 -11.89 4.94
N ASP A 27 -7.39 -12.49 5.40
CA ASP A 27 -7.25 -13.94 5.50
C ASP A 27 -8.27 -14.52 6.50
N TYR A 28 -8.44 -13.89 7.66
CA TYR A 28 -9.45 -14.29 8.66
C TYR A 28 -10.88 -14.26 8.08
N LYS A 29 -11.26 -13.17 7.43
CA LYS A 29 -12.62 -13.02 6.87
C LYS A 29 -12.87 -14.00 5.71
N THR A 30 -11.84 -14.27 4.91
CA THR A 30 -11.90 -15.27 3.84
C THR A 30 -12.09 -16.69 4.41
N GLN A 31 -11.35 -17.04 5.47
CA GLN A 31 -11.51 -18.32 6.17
C GLN A 31 -12.91 -18.46 6.81
N MET A 32 -13.43 -17.38 7.38
CA MET A 32 -14.79 -17.31 7.94
C MET A 32 -15.89 -17.19 6.89
N LYS A 33 -15.54 -17.11 5.59
CA LYS A 33 -16.47 -16.95 4.46
C LYS A 33 -17.42 -15.76 4.63
N THR A 34 -16.93 -14.66 5.21
CA THR A 34 -17.71 -13.42 5.36
C THR A 34 -17.26 -12.36 4.37
N ASN A 35 -18.18 -11.53 3.89
CA ASN A 35 -17.88 -10.37 3.05
C ASN A 35 -17.84 -9.06 3.86
N SER A 36 -17.69 -9.17 5.19
CA SER A 36 -17.70 -8.01 6.08
C SER A 36 -16.50 -7.08 5.77
N PRO A 37 -16.67 -5.74 5.81
CA PRO A 37 -15.57 -4.82 5.63
C PRO A 37 -14.42 -5.02 6.63
N VAL A 38 -13.21 -4.68 6.21
CA VAL A 38 -11.97 -4.68 6.99
C VAL A 38 -11.83 -3.33 7.71
N SER A 39 -11.62 -3.36 9.02
CA SER A 39 -11.30 -2.15 9.80
C SER A 39 -9.85 -2.24 10.26
N VAL A 40 -9.05 -1.22 9.90
CA VAL A 40 -7.65 -1.14 10.33
C VAL A 40 -7.55 -0.64 11.76
N ASN A 41 -8.32 0.39 12.10
CA ASN A 41 -8.52 0.91 13.44
C ASN A 41 -9.78 1.81 13.46
N LYS A 42 -10.06 2.46 14.59
CA LYS A 42 -11.23 3.35 14.77
C LYS A 42 -11.13 4.70 14.05
N LEU A 43 -9.96 5.07 13.56
CA LEU A 43 -9.72 6.36 12.91
C LEU A 43 -10.11 6.34 11.42
N TYR A 44 -10.10 5.17 10.79
CA TYR A 44 -10.41 5.01 9.36
C TYR A 44 -11.78 4.34 9.16
N SER A 45 -12.50 4.80 8.14
CA SER A 45 -13.72 4.11 7.70
C SER A 45 -13.41 2.68 7.24
N PRO A 46 -14.29 1.70 7.50
CA PRO A 46 -14.08 0.32 7.06
C PRO A 46 -13.95 0.19 5.53
N ILE A 47 -13.07 -0.70 5.09
CA ILE A 47 -12.73 -0.95 3.70
C ILE A 47 -13.41 -2.23 3.20
N PRO A 48 -14.11 -2.22 2.06
CA PRO A 48 -14.69 -3.44 1.49
C PRO A 48 -13.66 -4.57 1.35
N LEU A 49 -14.06 -5.80 1.67
CA LEU A 49 -13.14 -6.94 1.63
C LEU A 49 -12.56 -7.18 0.23
N ALA A 50 -13.39 -7.06 -0.81
CA ALA A 50 -12.97 -7.23 -2.20
C ALA A 50 -11.96 -6.15 -2.65
N GLU A 51 -12.11 -4.93 -2.15
CA GLU A 51 -11.16 -3.83 -2.39
C GLU A 51 -9.81 -4.14 -1.75
N VAL A 52 -9.81 -4.58 -0.49
CA VAL A 52 -8.58 -5.01 0.21
C VAL A 52 -7.90 -6.13 -0.56
N GLY A 53 -8.64 -7.16 -0.96
CA GLY A 53 -8.11 -8.31 -1.68
C GLY A 53 -7.46 -7.92 -3.01
N ASN A 54 -8.14 -7.12 -3.84
CA ASN A 54 -7.63 -6.75 -5.16
C ASN A 54 -6.43 -5.81 -5.08
N ILE A 55 -6.47 -4.79 -4.23
CA ILE A 55 -5.36 -3.84 -4.09
C ILE A 55 -4.16 -4.51 -3.44
N LEU A 56 -4.33 -5.30 -2.37
CA LEU A 56 -3.22 -6.04 -1.76
C LEU A 56 -2.61 -7.04 -2.73
N ARG A 57 -3.42 -7.82 -3.46
CA ARG A 57 -2.93 -8.78 -4.45
C ARG A 57 -2.05 -8.08 -5.49
N CYS A 58 -2.50 -6.93 -6.01
CA CYS A 58 -1.75 -6.16 -7.00
C CYS A 58 -0.41 -5.69 -6.42
N ILE A 59 -0.42 -5.05 -5.24
CA ILE A 59 0.79 -4.55 -4.57
C ILE A 59 1.77 -5.69 -4.25
N GLU A 60 1.29 -6.82 -3.74
CA GLU A 60 2.15 -7.93 -3.33
C GLU A 60 2.80 -8.65 -4.51
N ASN A 61 2.05 -8.86 -5.59
CA ASN A 61 2.56 -9.41 -6.85
C ASN A 61 3.72 -8.56 -7.38
N ASP A 62 3.58 -7.24 -7.32
CA ASP A 62 4.63 -6.34 -7.80
C ASP A 62 5.83 -6.29 -6.88
N ILE A 63 5.62 -6.19 -5.56
CA ILE A 63 6.72 -6.26 -4.59
C ILE A 63 7.54 -7.53 -4.81
N SER A 64 6.91 -8.68 -5.03
CA SER A 64 7.60 -9.95 -5.27
C SER A 64 8.50 -9.96 -6.52
N LYS A 65 8.21 -9.10 -7.51
CA LYS A 65 8.97 -8.98 -8.76
C LYS A 65 10.03 -7.87 -8.70
N MET A 66 9.97 -7.00 -7.69
CA MET A 66 10.94 -5.93 -7.53
C MET A 66 12.32 -6.46 -7.12
N SER A 67 13.35 -5.65 -7.36
CA SER A 67 14.70 -5.93 -6.87
C SER A 67 14.73 -6.03 -5.33
N LEU A 68 15.66 -6.84 -4.80
CA LEU A 68 15.83 -7.01 -3.35
C LEU A 68 16.01 -5.67 -2.62
N LYS A 69 16.73 -4.71 -3.22
CA LYS A 69 16.91 -3.38 -2.64
C LYS A 69 15.59 -2.61 -2.49
N ARG A 70 14.68 -2.71 -3.46
CA ARG A 70 13.35 -2.08 -3.39
C ARG A 70 12.47 -2.77 -2.35
N GLN A 71 12.47 -4.10 -2.31
CA GLN A 71 11.75 -4.88 -1.30
C GLN A 71 12.23 -4.53 0.11
N GLU A 72 13.54 -4.43 0.32
CA GLU A 72 14.15 -4.09 1.59
C GLU A 72 13.79 -2.67 2.03
N TYR A 73 13.81 -1.71 1.10
CA TYR A 73 13.32 -0.36 1.38
C TYR A 73 11.87 -0.36 1.86
N ILE A 74 10.98 -1.07 1.17
CA ILE A 74 9.56 -1.18 1.57
C ILE A 74 9.44 -1.79 2.97
N ARG A 75 10.17 -2.87 3.23
CA ARG A 75 10.20 -3.55 4.53
C ARG A 75 10.64 -2.57 5.63
N MET A 76 11.76 -1.90 5.46
CA MET A 76 12.27 -0.95 6.45
C MET A 76 11.33 0.23 6.64
N ARG A 77 10.84 0.83 5.55
CA ARG A 77 10.04 2.06 5.60
C ARG A 77 8.65 1.83 6.18
N TYR A 78 7.95 0.80 5.73
CA TYR A 78 6.52 0.64 6.01
C TYR A 78 6.22 -0.46 7.05
N GLN A 79 7.03 -1.52 7.12
CA GLN A 79 6.81 -2.59 8.10
C GLN A 79 7.56 -2.32 9.41
N ALA A 80 8.85 -1.99 9.32
CA ALA A 80 9.66 -1.65 10.49
C ALA A 80 9.52 -0.17 10.93
N LYS A 81 8.82 0.64 10.14
CA LYS A 81 8.56 2.08 10.40
C LYS A 81 9.85 2.89 10.60
N CYS A 82 10.94 2.51 9.94
CA CYS A 82 12.20 3.23 10.00
C CYS A 82 12.07 4.61 9.35
N THR A 83 12.81 5.58 9.89
CA THR A 83 12.97 6.90 9.27
C THR A 83 13.88 6.79 8.04
N LEU A 84 13.80 7.76 7.14
CA LEU A 84 14.70 7.82 5.99
C LEU A 84 16.17 7.91 6.42
N ASP A 85 16.48 8.54 7.55
CA ASP A 85 17.87 8.66 8.03
C ASP A 85 18.44 7.32 8.53
N VAL A 86 17.61 6.46 9.12
CA VAL A 86 18.00 5.09 9.47
C VAL A 86 18.24 4.27 8.20
N ILE A 87 17.28 4.28 7.28
CA ILE A 87 17.38 3.53 6.01
C ILE A 87 18.60 3.99 5.20
N ARG A 88 18.89 5.28 5.22
CA ARG A 88 20.08 5.88 4.61
C ARG A 88 21.37 5.26 5.10
N GLY A 89 21.49 5.07 6.42
CA GLY A 89 22.66 4.45 7.03
C GLY A 89 22.81 2.97 6.66
N PHE A 90 21.70 2.24 6.56
CA PHE A 90 21.71 0.83 6.17
C PHE A 90 22.00 0.61 4.68
N LEU A 91 21.44 1.45 3.80
CA LEU A 91 21.59 1.32 2.35
C LEU A 91 22.77 2.10 1.78
N ASP A 92 23.57 2.74 2.63
CA ASP A 92 24.71 3.59 2.27
C ASP A 92 24.43 4.48 1.05
N THR A 93 23.33 5.25 1.13
CA THR A 93 22.82 6.03 -0.01
C THR A 93 22.60 7.47 0.44
N LYS A 94 22.73 8.47 -0.43
CA LYS A 94 22.42 9.88 -0.06
C LYS A 94 20.92 10.06 0.22
N LYS A 95 20.56 10.99 1.12
CA LYS A 95 19.16 11.25 1.51
C LYS A 95 18.27 11.64 0.31
N SER A 96 18.77 12.50 -0.59
CA SER A 96 18.05 12.91 -1.79
C SER A 96 17.80 11.74 -2.75
N THR A 97 18.82 10.90 -2.97
CA THR A 97 18.70 9.68 -3.77
C THR A 97 17.70 8.71 -3.15
N LEU A 98 17.72 8.56 -1.81
CA LEU A 98 16.79 7.69 -1.10
C LEU A 98 15.34 8.19 -1.17
N HIS A 99 15.14 9.50 -1.10
CA HIS A 99 13.83 10.12 -1.28
C HIS A 99 13.27 9.81 -2.66
N ARG A 100 14.05 10.09 -3.73
CA ARG A 100 13.65 9.78 -5.10
C ARG A 100 13.40 8.29 -5.30
N PHE A 101 14.25 7.44 -4.73
CA PHE A 101 14.10 5.99 -4.78
C PHE A 101 12.78 5.51 -4.16
N GLY A 102 12.38 6.07 -3.02
CA GLY A 102 11.09 5.79 -2.41
C GLY A 102 9.91 6.27 -3.24
N GLU A 103 10.02 7.48 -3.81
CA GLU A 103 8.99 8.05 -4.70
C GLU A 103 8.80 7.20 -5.96
N GLU A 104 9.88 6.76 -6.60
CA GLU A 104 9.83 5.86 -7.77
C GLU A 104 9.10 4.55 -7.43
N ILE A 105 9.37 3.94 -6.27
CA ILE A 105 8.67 2.72 -5.84
C ILE A 105 7.17 2.97 -5.69
N LEU A 106 6.77 4.08 -5.06
CA LEU A 106 5.36 4.42 -4.86
C LEU A 106 4.65 4.71 -6.18
N ILE A 107 5.32 5.40 -7.10
CA ILE A 107 4.81 5.68 -8.44
C ILE A 107 4.60 4.38 -9.21
N ASP A 108 5.59 3.47 -9.20
CA ASP A 108 5.50 2.19 -9.90
C ASP A 108 4.32 1.36 -9.38
N LEU A 109 4.17 1.25 -8.06
CA LEU A 109 3.03 0.56 -7.45
C LEU A 109 1.70 1.24 -7.78
N ALA A 110 1.63 2.57 -7.71
CA ALA A 110 0.42 3.32 -8.04
C ALA A 110 0.00 3.08 -9.49
N PHE A 111 0.95 3.06 -10.43
CA PHE A 111 0.67 2.72 -11.82
C PHE A 111 0.11 1.32 -11.95
N SER A 112 0.71 0.32 -11.33
CA SER A 112 0.20 -1.04 -11.44
C SER A 112 -1.22 -1.22 -10.91
N VAL A 113 -1.56 -0.59 -9.79
CA VAL A 113 -2.93 -0.62 -9.28
C VAL A 113 -3.90 0.12 -10.20
N LEU A 114 -3.46 1.19 -10.87
CA LEU A 114 -4.27 1.89 -11.88
C LEU A 114 -4.40 1.11 -13.20
N PHE A 115 -3.44 0.25 -13.54
CA PHE A 115 -3.49 -0.57 -14.75
C PHE A 115 -4.21 -1.92 -14.55
N ASP A 116 -4.37 -2.38 -13.31
CA ASP A 116 -5.22 -3.54 -12.97
C ASP A 116 -6.69 -3.11 -12.92
N ASP A 117 -7.53 -3.66 -13.81
CA ASP A 117 -8.92 -3.22 -13.96
C ASP A 117 -9.76 -3.40 -12.68
N GLU A 118 -9.57 -4.52 -11.97
CA GLU A 118 -10.28 -4.80 -10.72
C GLU A 118 -9.83 -3.84 -9.63
N ALA A 119 -8.52 -3.67 -9.42
CA ALA A 119 -8.00 -2.80 -8.39
C ALA A 119 -8.31 -1.31 -8.69
N ARG A 120 -8.20 -0.89 -9.96
CA ARG A 120 -8.58 0.45 -10.43
C ARG A 120 -10.05 0.72 -10.15
N LYS A 121 -10.95 -0.22 -10.41
CA LYS A 121 -12.39 -0.05 -10.17
C LYS A 121 -12.68 0.28 -8.71
N TYR A 122 -12.00 -0.37 -7.78
CA TYR A 122 -12.14 -0.03 -6.37
C TYR A 122 -11.55 1.35 -6.09
N LEU A 123 -10.29 1.61 -6.44
CA LEU A 123 -9.66 2.92 -6.25
C LEU A 123 -10.51 4.10 -6.73
N LEU A 124 -11.06 4.01 -7.96
CA LEU A 124 -11.84 5.08 -8.58
C LEU A 124 -13.22 5.32 -7.93
N ASN A 125 -13.78 4.29 -7.28
CA ASN A 125 -15.09 4.34 -6.64
C ASN A 125 -15.01 4.38 -5.11
N THR A 126 -13.81 4.46 -4.55
CA THR A 126 -13.62 4.47 -3.10
C THR A 126 -13.94 5.84 -2.50
N ASP A 127 -14.63 5.81 -1.35
CA ASP A 127 -14.73 6.94 -0.43
C ASP A 127 -13.37 7.21 0.23
N LYS A 128 -12.84 8.42 0.02
CA LYS A 128 -11.54 8.85 0.56
C LYS A 128 -11.45 8.77 2.09
N SER A 129 -12.58 8.83 2.81
CA SER A 129 -12.64 8.69 4.28
C SER A 129 -12.09 7.35 4.80
N ARG A 130 -11.96 6.36 3.90
CA ARG A 130 -11.38 5.04 4.21
C ARG A 130 -9.87 5.06 4.42
N TYR A 131 -9.18 6.09 3.93
CA TYR A 131 -7.70 6.12 3.88
C TYR A 131 -7.08 7.33 4.56
N PHE A 132 -7.82 8.43 4.65
CA PHE A 132 -7.33 9.71 5.16
C PHE A 132 -8.15 10.13 6.38
N LEU A 133 -7.48 10.75 7.35
CA LEU A 133 -8.07 11.34 8.55
C LEU A 133 -8.49 12.79 8.31
#